data_AF-A0A254NUW3-F1
#
_entry.id   AF-A0A254NUW3-F1
#
_cell.length_a   1.000
_cell.length_b   1.000
_cell.length_c   1.000
_cell.angle_alpha   90.00
_cell.angle_beta   90.00
_cell.angle_gamma   90.00
#
_symmetry.space_group_name_H-M   'P 1'
#
loop_
_entity.id
_entity.type
_entity.pdbx_description
1 polymer ?
#
loop_
_entity_poly.entity_id
_entity_poly.type
_entity_poly.pdbx_seq_one_letter_code
_entity_poly.pdbx_strand_id
1 'polypeptide(L)'
;MEIVKHSAFEKSKKKKNHKTALLLPLLLLLLLLLLLLPGCDRGTEQLAAAPEAIAAERDVTLAVATDLHTLSDRLTDGGQAFDTYVHAGDGKQLNYSAELLDAFTDQIAAEHPDVLILSGDLTNNGELESHEDLSAKLQKVEKAGTRVYVIPGNHDLLNPWARSFKADKHYKARSVTPEQFVQIYGEYGYGEAASRDKDSLSYLVKPSGDLWLLMLDTSKYADNAKLGYPETDGELKPSTLKWIADCGEQANRAGARIIPVMHHNLTDHSDVIQDGFTLNNAEEAQRVFAKFDMTPSLSGHIHIQHIARVKQEGKTLYDIVTGAQSVSPNRYGLMHYDADARKFDYEARTTDVEAWAKRTGSQDENLLNFRQYSRDFFAGFGYKMAFKRLIADDTYTTRQVEAMARTMADVNVSYFAGTQEQDREAILASEGYKLWQQAEDGNFAKHYVESIVGQSGAQDNLSLTLDFPKPTP
;
A
#
# COMPACT_ATOMS: atom_id res chain seq x y z
N MET A 1 52.70 47.51 -12.04
CA MET A 1 53.23 48.82 -11.63
C MET A 1 53.12 48.93 -10.12
N GLU A 2 54.17 49.46 -9.48
CA GLU A 2 54.23 50.26 -8.22
C GLU A 2 53.04 50.13 -7.24
N ILE A 3 53.18 49.75 -5.96
CA ILE A 3 54.14 50.14 -4.88
C ILE A 3 54.28 51.66 -4.68
N VAL A 4 53.67 52.19 -3.60
CA VAL A 4 54.21 53.14 -2.58
C VAL A 4 53.01 53.48 -1.64
N LYS A 5 52.97 53.30 -0.30
CA LYS A 5 53.84 53.56 0.89
C LYS A 5 53.67 54.96 1.54
N HIS A 6 53.55 54.96 2.89
CA HIS A 6 53.82 56.05 3.86
C HIS A 6 52.74 57.18 3.96
N SER A 7 52.62 58.05 4.99
CA SER A 7 53.07 58.15 6.42
C SER A 7 52.56 59.49 7.01
N ALA A 8 52.38 59.82 8.32
CA ALA A 8 52.01 59.12 9.57
C ALA A 8 51.87 60.20 10.71
N PHE A 9 51.38 59.85 11.92
CA PHE A 9 51.32 60.70 13.16
C PHE A 9 50.40 61.97 13.08
N GLU A 10 49.91 62.65 14.14
CA GLU A 10 50.10 62.57 15.62
C GLU A 10 48.90 63.16 16.43
N LYS A 11 48.81 62.80 17.74
CA LYS A 11 48.26 63.57 18.91
C LYS A 11 46.78 64.03 19.03
N SER A 12 46.07 63.29 19.91
CA SER A 12 45.54 63.75 21.22
C SER A 12 44.55 64.94 21.35
N LYS A 13 43.36 64.65 21.93
CA LYS A 13 42.83 65.41 23.09
C LYS A 13 41.81 64.60 23.92
N LYS A 14 41.91 64.70 25.25
CA LYS A 14 41.04 64.02 26.23
C LYS A 14 39.63 64.60 26.27
N LYS A 15 38.62 63.75 26.53
CA LYS A 15 37.52 64.06 27.46
C LYS A 15 37.06 62.78 28.18
N LYS A 16 37.05 62.80 29.51
CA LYS A 16 36.31 61.83 30.33
C LYS A 16 34.82 62.17 30.25
N ASN A 17 33.92 61.19 30.39
CA ASN A 17 32.99 61.15 31.52
C ASN A 17 32.07 59.90 31.55
N HIS A 18 32.02 59.32 32.75
CA HIS A 18 30.97 58.50 33.38
C HIS A 18 29.73 58.06 32.57
N LYS A 19 29.59 56.74 32.33
CA LYS A 19 28.32 55.97 32.39
C LYS A 19 28.54 54.48 32.71
N THR A 20 29.14 54.14 33.86
CA THR A 20 29.34 52.74 34.31
C THR A 20 28.36 52.28 35.40
N ALA A 21 27.18 52.90 35.49
CA ALA A 21 26.22 52.68 36.59
C ALA A 21 24.80 52.24 36.14
N LEU A 22 24.59 51.86 34.87
CA LEU A 22 23.27 51.41 34.37
C LEU A 22 23.22 49.97 33.81
N LEU A 23 24.37 49.31 33.60
CA LEU A 23 24.41 47.98 32.98
C LEU A 23 23.99 46.85 33.94
N LEU A 24 24.34 46.95 35.22
CA LEU A 24 24.05 45.89 36.20
C LEU A 24 22.56 45.70 36.54
N PRO A 25 21.75 46.76 36.82
CA PRO A 25 20.33 46.58 37.09
C PRO A 25 19.53 46.16 35.84
N LEU A 26 19.99 46.55 34.64
CA LEU A 26 19.35 46.12 33.38
C LEU A 26 19.57 44.63 33.10
N LEU A 27 20.75 44.09 33.42
CA LEU A 27 21.06 42.66 33.29
C LEU A 27 20.25 41.80 34.28
N LEU A 28 20.10 42.27 35.52
CA LEU A 28 19.27 41.61 36.54
C LEU A 28 17.77 41.63 36.20
N LEU A 29 17.28 42.72 35.60
CA LEU A 29 15.89 42.78 35.12
C LEU A 29 15.65 41.81 33.96
N LEU A 30 16.62 41.66 33.05
CA LEU A 30 16.56 40.67 31.96
C LEU A 30 16.55 39.23 32.48
N LEU A 31 17.36 38.92 33.50
CA LEU A 31 17.36 37.59 34.14
C LEU A 31 16.05 37.30 34.89
N LEU A 32 15.41 38.28 35.54
CA LEU A 32 14.11 38.07 36.17
C LEU A 32 12.98 37.85 35.14
N LEU A 33 13.04 38.53 33.98
CA LEU A 33 12.09 38.33 32.88
C LEU A 33 12.20 36.93 32.23
N LEU A 34 13.39 36.32 32.25
CA LEU A 34 13.60 34.94 31.80
C LEU A 34 13.03 33.89 32.78
N LEU A 35 12.76 34.25 34.03
CA LEU A 35 12.15 33.39 35.06
C LEU A 35 10.61 33.49 35.12
N LEU A 36 10.01 34.35 34.28
CA LEU A 36 8.56 34.60 34.23
C LEU A 36 7.93 34.28 32.87
N LEU A 37 8.66 33.62 31.97
CA LEU A 37 8.02 32.92 30.85
C LEU A 37 7.19 31.79 31.47
N PRO A 38 5.86 31.71 31.25
CA PRO A 38 5.15 30.47 31.52
C PRO A 38 5.85 29.40 30.69
N GLY A 39 6.34 28.36 31.35
CA GLY A 39 6.82 27.19 30.64
C GLY A 39 5.68 26.75 29.74
N CYS A 40 5.87 26.84 28.42
CA CYS A 40 5.04 26.08 27.51
C CYS A 40 5.32 24.62 27.85
N ASP A 41 4.49 24.08 28.72
CA ASP A 41 4.22 22.67 28.84
C ASP A 41 3.61 22.27 27.49
N ARG A 42 4.50 22.18 26.48
CA ARG A 42 4.29 21.31 25.34
C ARG A 42 4.16 19.96 26.01
N GLY A 43 2.92 19.55 26.26
CA GLY A 43 2.64 18.20 26.65
C GLY A 43 3.40 17.34 25.67
N THR A 44 4.41 16.65 26.17
CA THR A 44 4.78 15.38 25.58
C THR A 44 3.48 14.60 25.64
N GLU A 45 2.75 14.54 24.52
CA GLU A 45 1.81 13.45 24.31
C GLU A 45 2.64 12.21 24.59
N GLN A 46 2.32 11.60 25.71
CA GLN A 46 3.05 10.45 26.20
C GLN A 46 2.71 9.37 25.20
N LEU A 47 3.67 9.09 24.30
CA LEU A 47 3.57 8.10 23.23
C LEU A 47 2.76 6.93 23.76
N ALA A 48 1.60 6.67 23.14
CA ALA A 48 0.71 5.62 23.62
C ALA A 48 1.53 4.34 23.61
N ALA A 49 1.69 3.71 24.77
CA ALA A 49 2.47 2.48 24.83
C ALA A 49 1.80 1.45 23.89
N ALA A 50 2.59 0.89 22.97
CA ALA A 50 2.17 -0.14 22.04
C ALA A 50 1.28 -1.18 22.76
N PRO A 51 0.10 -1.55 22.21
CA PRO A 51 -0.84 -2.41 22.91
C PRO A 51 -0.18 -3.73 23.33
N GLU A 52 -0.23 -4.04 24.64
CA GLU A 52 0.45 -5.19 25.26
C GLU A 52 0.26 -6.47 24.43
N ALA A 53 1.35 -7.18 24.14
CA ALA A 53 1.35 -8.27 23.17
C ALA A 53 0.31 -9.34 23.53
N ILE A 54 -0.40 -9.85 22.53
CA ILE A 54 -1.45 -10.85 22.73
C ILE A 54 -0.81 -12.13 23.28
N ALA A 55 -1.39 -12.67 24.35
CA ALA A 55 -0.91 -13.93 24.92
C ALA A 55 -0.91 -15.05 23.87
N ALA A 56 0.08 -15.94 23.91
CA ALA A 56 0.06 -17.15 23.09
C ALA A 56 -1.20 -17.99 23.37
N GLU A 57 -1.62 -18.80 22.40
CA GLU A 57 -2.82 -19.65 22.51
C GLU A 57 -4.10 -18.82 22.71
N ARG A 58 -4.15 -17.65 22.05
CA ARG A 58 -5.34 -16.83 21.86
C ARG A 58 -5.60 -16.64 20.38
N ASP A 59 -6.87 -16.58 20.03
CA ASP A 59 -7.29 -16.23 18.69
C ASP A 59 -6.80 -14.82 18.34
N VAL A 60 -6.49 -14.58 17.07
CA VAL A 60 -6.04 -13.28 16.57
C VAL A 60 -6.82 -12.95 15.30
N THR A 61 -7.43 -11.77 15.27
CA THR A 61 -8.13 -11.25 14.10
C THR A 61 -7.27 -10.22 13.40
N LEU A 62 -6.96 -10.43 12.13
CA LEU A 62 -6.09 -9.56 11.33
C LEU A 62 -6.85 -9.03 10.11
N ALA A 63 -6.77 -7.74 9.84
CA ALA A 63 -7.16 -7.17 8.56
C ALA A 63 -5.92 -6.96 7.68
N VAL A 64 -6.04 -7.17 6.37
CA VAL A 64 -5.02 -6.79 5.38
C VAL A 64 -5.66 -5.95 4.29
N ALA A 65 -5.01 -4.84 3.94
CA ALA A 65 -5.31 -4.06 2.76
C ALA A 65 -4.01 -3.70 2.03
N THR A 66 -4.14 -3.28 0.79
CA THR A 66 -3.01 -3.04 -0.12
C THR A 66 -3.43 -2.10 -1.23
N ASP A 67 -2.45 -1.46 -1.87
CA ASP A 67 -2.67 -0.62 -3.04
C ASP A 67 -3.74 0.46 -2.78
N LEU A 68 -3.63 1.11 -1.61
CA LEU A 68 -4.50 2.21 -1.18
C LEU A 68 -4.34 3.42 -2.12
N HIS A 69 -3.16 3.59 -2.70
CA HIS A 69 -2.80 4.67 -3.62
C HIS A 69 -3.31 6.04 -3.19
N THR A 70 -3.21 6.35 -1.90
CA THR A 70 -3.74 7.59 -1.32
C THR A 70 -3.14 8.81 -2.01
N LEU A 71 -4.00 9.74 -2.40
CA LEU A 71 -3.62 11.08 -2.86
C LEU A 71 -4.24 12.13 -1.93
N SER A 72 -3.40 12.94 -1.29
CA SER A 72 -3.86 14.03 -0.43
C SER A 72 -4.64 15.09 -1.21
N ASP A 73 -5.78 15.55 -0.66
CA ASP A 73 -6.53 16.71 -1.16
C ASP A 73 -5.67 17.99 -1.24
N ARG A 74 -4.56 18.08 -0.49
CA ARG A 74 -3.60 19.19 -0.62
C ARG A 74 -2.91 19.23 -1.99
N LEU A 75 -2.92 18.12 -2.72
CA LEU A 75 -2.21 17.93 -3.98
C LEU A 75 -3.12 18.10 -5.20
N THR A 76 -4.42 18.37 -5.05
CA THR A 76 -5.34 18.54 -6.18
C THR A 76 -6.38 19.64 -5.91
N ASP A 77 -6.82 20.34 -6.95
CA ASP A 77 -7.96 21.26 -6.89
C ASP A 77 -9.22 20.71 -7.60
N GLY A 78 -9.22 19.42 -7.96
CA GLY A 78 -10.26 18.80 -8.77
C GLY A 78 -10.30 19.31 -10.22
N GLY A 79 -9.29 20.08 -10.66
CA GLY A 79 -9.23 20.71 -11.97
C GLY A 79 -8.98 19.74 -13.14
N GLN A 80 -9.06 20.28 -14.35
CA GLN A 80 -8.93 19.54 -15.61
C GLN A 80 -7.68 18.63 -15.69
N ALA A 81 -6.53 19.05 -15.17
CA ALA A 81 -5.32 18.23 -15.17
C ALA A 81 -5.44 16.99 -14.27
N PHE A 82 -6.13 17.11 -13.15
CA PHE A 82 -6.41 15.97 -12.27
C PHE A 82 -7.45 15.05 -12.91
N ASP A 83 -8.57 15.60 -13.38
CA ASP A 83 -9.60 14.83 -14.09
C ASP A 83 -9.03 14.04 -15.29
N THR A 84 -8.14 14.67 -16.08
CA THR A 84 -7.43 14.02 -17.19
C THR A 84 -6.50 12.91 -16.69
N TYR A 85 -5.79 13.13 -15.58
CA TYR A 85 -4.90 12.12 -14.98
C TYR A 85 -5.66 10.91 -14.47
N VAL A 86 -6.75 11.11 -13.73
CA VAL A 86 -7.63 10.04 -13.21
C VAL A 86 -8.21 9.22 -14.36
N HIS A 87 -8.75 9.86 -15.38
CA HIS A 87 -9.36 9.17 -16.54
C HIS A 87 -8.35 8.57 -17.53
N ALA A 88 -7.06 8.85 -17.38
CA ALA A 88 -5.96 8.23 -18.14
C ALA A 88 -5.19 7.18 -17.32
N GLY A 89 -5.48 7.05 -16.02
CA GLY A 89 -4.93 6.03 -15.14
C GLY A 89 -5.48 4.63 -15.40
N ASP A 90 -5.17 3.70 -14.50
CA ASP A 90 -5.43 2.25 -14.55
C ASP A 90 -6.75 1.81 -13.91
N GLY A 91 -7.64 2.76 -13.58
CA GLY A 91 -8.94 2.50 -12.95
C GLY A 91 -8.99 2.74 -11.44
N LYS A 92 -7.90 3.22 -10.83
CA LYS A 92 -7.86 3.71 -9.45
C LYS A 92 -8.77 4.90 -9.22
N GLN A 93 -9.52 4.89 -8.11
CA GLN A 93 -10.56 5.88 -7.77
C GLN A 93 -9.97 7.09 -7.04
N LEU A 94 -8.90 7.66 -7.60
CA LEU A 94 -8.16 8.75 -7.00
C LEU A 94 -9.03 10.00 -6.77
N ASN A 95 -10.10 10.18 -7.55
CA ASN A 95 -11.06 11.27 -7.39
C ASN A 95 -11.98 11.16 -6.15
N TYR A 96 -11.93 10.05 -5.41
CA TYR A 96 -12.53 9.87 -4.09
C TYR A 96 -11.53 9.29 -3.09
N SER A 97 -10.22 9.57 -3.28
CA SER A 97 -9.15 8.93 -2.49
C SER A 97 -9.27 9.22 -1.00
N ALA A 98 -9.60 10.45 -0.62
CA ALA A 98 -9.75 10.85 0.77
C ALA A 98 -10.98 10.21 1.43
N GLU A 99 -12.14 10.20 0.75
CA GLU A 99 -13.37 9.58 1.25
C GLU A 99 -13.28 8.06 1.35
N LEU A 100 -12.59 7.43 0.40
CA LEU A 100 -12.34 6.00 0.38
C LEU A 100 -11.37 5.57 1.49
N LEU A 101 -10.34 6.38 1.80
CA LEU A 101 -9.46 6.18 2.93
C LEU A 101 -10.19 6.38 4.28
N ASP A 102 -11.05 7.39 4.37
CA ASP A 102 -11.86 7.65 5.57
C ASP A 102 -12.88 6.54 5.81
N ALA A 103 -13.57 6.08 4.77
CA ALA A 103 -14.48 4.94 4.88
C ALA A 103 -13.77 3.67 5.36
N PHE A 104 -12.59 3.37 4.80
CA PHE A 104 -11.81 2.20 5.18
C PHE A 104 -11.27 2.29 6.61
N THR A 105 -10.61 3.40 6.97
CA THR A 105 -10.04 3.54 8.33
C THR A 105 -11.11 3.65 9.41
N ASP A 106 -12.27 4.25 9.12
CA ASP A 106 -13.44 4.24 10.02
C ASP A 106 -14.05 2.84 10.17
N GLN A 107 -14.10 2.05 9.09
CA GLN A 107 -14.60 0.67 9.13
C GLN A 107 -13.66 -0.23 9.93
N ILE A 108 -12.34 -0.20 9.68
CA ILE A 108 -11.38 -0.97 10.48
C ILE A 108 -11.41 -0.55 11.95
N ALA A 109 -11.46 0.75 12.25
CA ALA A 109 -11.57 1.25 13.62
C ALA A 109 -12.90 0.87 14.31
N ALA A 110 -13.94 0.48 13.56
CA ALA A 110 -15.22 -0.01 14.10
C ALA A 110 -15.31 -1.54 14.16
N GLU A 111 -14.59 -2.26 13.29
CA GLU A 111 -14.45 -3.71 13.33
C GLU A 111 -13.45 -4.17 14.43
N HIS A 112 -12.54 -3.28 14.84
CA HIS A 112 -11.54 -3.51 15.89
C HIS A 112 -10.76 -4.85 15.75
N PRO A 113 -10.15 -5.16 14.59
CA PRO A 113 -9.23 -6.30 14.51
C PRO A 113 -8.02 -6.08 15.42
N ASP A 114 -7.36 -7.14 15.86
CA ASP A 114 -6.14 -7.06 16.68
C ASP A 114 -4.98 -6.39 15.93
N VAL A 115 -4.96 -6.57 14.61
CA VAL A 115 -3.91 -6.08 13.70
C VAL A 115 -4.53 -5.59 12.38
N LEU A 116 -4.04 -4.47 11.86
CA LEU A 116 -4.17 -4.04 10.47
C LEU A 116 -2.81 -4.14 9.78
N ILE A 117 -2.78 -4.78 8.62
CA ILE A 117 -1.61 -4.94 7.75
C ILE A 117 -1.82 -4.11 6.49
N LEU A 118 -0.84 -3.28 6.11
CA LEU A 118 -0.79 -2.59 4.82
C LEU A 118 0.40 -3.06 3.99
N SER A 119 0.15 -3.85 2.94
CA SER A 119 1.18 -4.54 2.14
C SER A 119 1.69 -3.74 0.93
N GLY A 120 1.91 -2.43 1.11
CA GLY A 120 2.49 -1.56 0.09
C GLY A 120 1.50 -0.75 -0.74
N ASP A 121 2.07 0.08 -1.60
CA ASP A 121 1.42 1.12 -2.42
C ASP A 121 0.39 1.92 -1.63
N LEU A 122 0.93 2.48 -0.54
CA LEU A 122 0.19 3.30 0.40
C LEU A 122 -0.29 4.61 -0.25
N THR A 123 0.48 5.13 -1.22
CA THR A 123 0.27 6.41 -1.88
C THR A 123 0.22 6.31 -3.41
N ASN A 124 -0.35 7.32 -4.08
CA ASN A 124 -0.47 7.37 -5.54
C ASN A 124 0.90 7.30 -6.23
N ASN A 125 1.82 8.19 -5.88
CA ASN A 125 3.20 8.19 -6.39
C ASN A 125 4.19 8.72 -5.33
N GLY A 126 4.07 8.24 -4.09
CA GLY A 126 5.06 8.50 -3.05
C GLY A 126 5.07 9.94 -2.55
N GLU A 127 3.97 10.68 -2.69
CA GLU A 127 3.90 12.08 -2.30
C GLU A 127 3.93 12.25 -0.77
N LEU A 128 4.79 13.15 -0.27
CA LEU A 128 4.96 13.40 1.16
C LEU A 128 3.64 13.74 1.86
N GLU A 129 2.85 14.63 1.26
CA GLU A 129 1.56 15.05 1.81
C GLU A 129 0.56 13.88 1.90
N SER A 130 0.61 12.92 0.97
CA SER A 130 -0.23 11.70 1.02
C SER A 130 0.22 10.75 2.12
N HIS A 131 1.54 10.59 2.33
CA HIS A 131 2.08 9.78 3.43
C HIS A 131 1.73 10.36 4.81
N GLU A 132 1.83 11.69 4.96
CA GLU A 132 1.42 12.41 6.17
C GLU A 132 -0.07 12.22 6.47
N ASP A 133 -0.93 12.28 5.45
CA ASP A 133 -2.38 12.11 5.63
C ASP A 133 -2.76 10.68 6.01
N LEU A 134 -2.19 9.67 5.33
CA LEU A 134 -2.40 8.29 5.73
C LEU A 134 -1.93 8.05 7.17
N SER A 135 -0.72 8.50 7.54
CA SER A 135 -0.20 8.40 8.91
C SER A 135 -1.16 9.01 9.94
N ALA A 136 -1.75 10.17 9.65
CA ALA A 136 -2.74 10.79 10.53
C ALA A 136 -4.05 9.99 10.67
N LYS A 137 -4.50 9.30 9.60
CA LYS A 137 -5.68 8.40 9.66
C LYS A 137 -5.38 7.10 10.41
N LEU A 138 -4.19 6.53 10.26
CA LEU A 138 -3.77 5.32 10.99
C LEU A 138 -3.71 5.54 12.51
N GLN A 139 -3.38 6.75 12.96
CA GLN A 139 -3.43 7.10 14.38
C GLN A 139 -4.84 6.92 14.99
N LYS A 140 -5.91 7.07 14.20
CA LYS A 140 -7.30 6.80 14.63
C LYS A 140 -7.55 5.30 14.84
N VAL A 141 -6.98 4.46 13.97
CA VAL A 141 -7.08 2.99 14.04
C VAL A 141 -6.36 2.48 15.28
N GLU A 142 -5.16 2.98 15.59
CA GLU A 142 -4.44 2.59 16.81
C GLU A 142 -5.11 3.09 18.10
N LYS A 143 -5.68 4.30 18.08
CA LYS A 143 -6.52 4.81 19.18
C LYS A 143 -7.79 3.99 19.40
N ALA A 144 -8.21 3.17 18.43
CA ALA A 144 -9.30 2.20 18.58
C ALA A 144 -8.82 0.83 19.14
N GLY A 145 -7.50 0.61 19.29
CA GLY A 145 -6.91 -0.60 19.87
C GLY A 145 -6.32 -1.60 18.87
N THR A 146 -6.44 -1.34 17.56
CA THR A 146 -5.86 -2.15 16.48
C THR A 146 -4.40 -1.76 16.25
N ARG A 147 -3.46 -2.72 16.30
CA ARG A 147 -2.04 -2.43 15.95
C ARG A 147 -1.90 -2.29 14.43
N VAL A 148 -1.15 -1.31 13.93
CA VAL A 148 -0.95 -1.15 12.48
C VAL A 148 0.47 -1.50 12.06
N TYR A 149 0.62 -2.29 11.00
CA TYR A 149 1.92 -2.66 10.42
C TYR A 149 1.94 -2.38 8.92
N VAL A 150 2.92 -1.59 8.47
CA VAL A 150 3.03 -1.17 7.06
C VAL A 150 4.37 -1.57 6.44
N ILE A 151 4.38 -1.73 5.12
CA ILE A 151 5.58 -1.79 4.26
C ILE A 151 5.38 -0.87 3.04
N PRO A 152 6.44 -0.43 2.37
CA PRO A 152 6.32 0.33 1.11
C PRO A 152 6.00 -0.60 -0.07
N GLY A 153 5.24 -0.10 -1.03
CA GLY A 153 5.19 -0.67 -2.38
C GLY A 153 6.12 0.05 -3.35
N ASN A 154 6.00 -0.24 -4.64
CA ASN A 154 6.89 0.31 -5.66
C ASN A 154 6.60 1.79 -5.97
N HIS A 155 5.40 2.31 -5.64
CA HIS A 155 5.03 3.71 -5.82
C HIS A 155 5.49 4.63 -4.68
N ASP A 156 5.78 4.12 -3.48
CA ASP A 156 5.91 4.94 -2.26
C ASP A 156 7.24 5.71 -2.14
N LEU A 157 8.36 5.17 -2.63
CA LEU A 157 9.70 5.65 -2.25
C LEU A 157 10.50 6.26 -3.40
N LEU A 158 11.09 7.44 -3.12
CA LEU A 158 11.96 8.20 -4.04
C LEU A 158 11.35 8.42 -5.44
N ASN A 159 10.01 8.44 -5.52
CA ASN A 159 9.28 8.31 -6.76
C ASN A 159 9.36 9.61 -7.60
N PRO A 160 9.94 9.57 -8.82
CA PRO A 160 10.06 10.74 -9.68
C PRO A 160 8.72 11.20 -10.28
N TRP A 161 7.66 10.41 -10.14
CA TRP A 161 6.31 10.68 -10.63
C TRP A 161 5.41 11.40 -9.62
N ALA A 162 5.82 11.62 -8.36
CA ALA A 162 5.10 12.45 -7.39
C ALA A 162 4.59 13.77 -7.99
N ARG A 163 3.26 13.99 -8.05
CA ARG A 163 2.65 15.20 -8.64
C ARG A 163 1.65 15.89 -7.70
N SER A 164 1.47 17.18 -7.95
CA SER A 164 0.27 17.93 -7.58
C SER A 164 -0.38 18.52 -8.83
N PHE A 165 -1.68 18.82 -8.75
CA PHE A 165 -2.54 19.21 -9.86
C PHE A 165 -3.20 20.55 -9.52
N LYS A 166 -3.24 21.47 -10.49
CA LYS A 166 -3.93 22.75 -10.34
C LYS A 166 -4.42 23.26 -11.69
N ALA A 167 -5.73 23.47 -11.81
CA ALA A 167 -6.41 23.88 -13.04
C ALA A 167 -6.03 22.97 -14.24
N ASP A 168 -5.35 23.52 -15.24
CA ASP A 168 -4.95 22.83 -16.48
C ASP A 168 -3.56 22.18 -16.43
N LYS A 169 -2.87 22.19 -15.28
CA LYS A 169 -1.47 21.76 -15.15
C LYS A 169 -1.19 20.85 -13.95
N HIS A 170 -0.15 20.05 -14.07
CA HIS A 170 0.47 19.32 -12.97
C HIS A 170 1.89 19.85 -12.68
N TYR A 171 2.32 19.70 -11.43
CA TYR A 171 3.59 20.19 -10.89
C TYR A 171 4.29 19.04 -10.15
N LYS A 172 5.62 19.11 -10.00
CA LYS A 172 6.36 18.10 -9.23
C LYS A 172 6.07 18.29 -7.74
N ALA A 173 5.55 17.25 -7.09
CA ALA A 173 5.45 17.17 -5.62
C ALA A 173 6.75 16.63 -5.03
N ARG A 174 6.87 16.66 -3.70
CA ARG A 174 7.99 16.03 -2.98
C ARG A 174 7.66 14.55 -2.78
N SER A 175 8.64 13.68 -3.00
CA SER A 175 8.57 12.29 -2.56
C SER A 175 9.40 12.06 -1.28
N VAL A 176 9.22 10.89 -0.69
CA VAL A 176 9.74 10.45 0.62
C VAL A 176 10.99 9.58 0.44
N THR A 177 12.00 9.75 1.29
CA THR A 177 13.16 8.84 1.39
C THR A 177 12.86 7.67 2.34
N PRO A 178 13.60 6.55 2.27
CA PRO A 178 13.41 5.41 3.20
C PRO A 178 13.49 5.82 4.68
N GLU A 179 14.37 6.76 5.02
CA GLU A 179 14.50 7.29 6.39
C GLU A 179 13.28 8.13 6.79
N GLN A 180 12.73 8.91 5.87
CA GLN A 180 11.50 9.67 6.10
C GLN A 180 10.28 8.74 6.22
N PHE A 181 10.22 7.65 5.46
CA PHE A 181 9.16 6.64 5.59
C PHE A 181 9.17 6.01 6.99
N VAL A 182 10.35 5.61 7.48
CA VAL A 182 10.53 5.09 8.85
C VAL A 182 10.19 6.16 9.92
N GLN A 183 10.33 7.45 9.62
CA GLN A 183 9.89 8.53 10.52
C GLN A 183 8.36 8.72 10.52
N ILE A 184 7.72 8.69 9.35
CA ILE A 184 6.27 8.90 9.19
C ILE A 184 5.47 7.71 9.70
N TYR A 185 5.97 6.49 9.50
CA TYR A 185 5.34 5.24 9.92
C TYR A 185 6.04 4.59 11.12
N GLY A 186 6.73 5.39 11.95
CA GLY A 186 7.54 4.90 13.06
C GLY A 186 6.76 4.10 14.10
N GLU A 187 5.54 4.54 14.45
CA GLU A 187 4.65 3.82 15.37
C GLU A 187 4.08 2.54 14.72
N TYR A 188 3.82 2.58 13.41
CA TYR A 188 3.17 1.50 12.66
C TYR A 188 4.13 0.35 12.25
N GLY A 189 4.81 -0.21 13.25
CA GLY A 189 5.66 -1.41 13.16
C GLY A 189 7.16 -1.17 13.26
N TYR A 190 7.69 -0.08 12.69
CA TYR A 190 9.14 0.14 12.63
C TYR A 190 9.81 0.38 14.00
N GLY A 191 9.08 0.96 14.94
CA GLY A 191 9.47 1.16 16.34
C GLY A 191 9.15 -0.03 17.25
N GLU A 192 8.20 -0.89 16.84
CA GLU A 192 7.78 -2.10 17.57
C GLU A 192 8.58 -3.36 17.16
N ALA A 193 9.34 -3.28 16.07
CA ALA A 193 10.02 -4.40 15.44
C ALA A 193 10.97 -5.16 16.40
N ALA A 194 10.71 -6.46 16.58
CA ALA A 194 11.57 -7.37 17.32
C ALA A 194 12.89 -7.69 16.60
N SER A 195 12.92 -7.51 15.27
CA SER A 195 14.10 -7.58 14.42
C SER A 195 13.87 -6.71 13.18
N ARG A 196 14.93 -6.09 12.65
CA ARG A 196 14.90 -5.33 11.39
C ARG A 196 16.00 -5.85 10.47
N ASP A 197 15.70 -5.93 9.18
CA ASP A 197 16.75 -6.12 8.19
C ASP A 197 17.64 -4.86 8.12
N LYS A 198 18.85 -5.03 7.59
CA LYS A 198 19.84 -3.95 7.44
C LYS A 198 19.89 -3.37 6.04
N ASP A 199 19.46 -4.15 5.05
CA ASP A 199 19.62 -3.81 3.62
C ASP A 199 18.29 -3.48 2.92
N SER A 200 17.17 -3.49 3.65
CA SER A 200 15.81 -3.14 3.21
C SER A 200 15.01 -2.51 4.35
N LEU A 201 13.80 -2.03 4.09
CA LEU A 201 12.82 -1.65 5.11
C LEU A 201 12.02 -2.85 5.67
N SER A 202 12.56 -4.08 5.57
CA SER A 202 11.93 -5.28 6.15
C SER A 202 12.10 -5.37 7.67
N TYR A 203 11.10 -5.93 8.37
CA TYR A 203 11.11 -6.10 9.82
C TYR A 203 10.19 -7.24 10.30
N LEU A 204 10.41 -7.69 11.54
CA LEU A 204 9.66 -8.76 12.20
C LEU A 204 8.90 -8.18 13.40
N VAL A 205 7.59 -8.34 13.43
CA VAL A 205 6.73 -8.03 14.59
C VAL A 205 6.08 -9.29 15.16
N LYS A 206 5.67 -9.19 16.43
CA LYS A 206 5.17 -10.32 17.23
C LYS A 206 3.85 -9.91 17.91
N PRO A 207 2.76 -9.71 17.14
CA PRO A 207 1.49 -9.25 17.69
C PRO A 207 0.92 -10.21 18.74
N SER A 208 1.17 -11.51 18.61
CA SER A 208 0.97 -12.48 19.69
C SER A 208 2.25 -13.26 20.04
N GLY A 209 2.20 -13.95 21.19
CA GLY A 209 3.27 -14.84 21.63
C GLY A 209 3.58 -16.00 20.68
N ASP A 210 2.64 -16.40 19.82
CA ASP A 210 2.80 -17.54 18.90
C ASP A 210 2.36 -17.28 17.43
N LEU A 211 1.96 -16.06 17.08
CA LEU A 211 1.76 -15.59 15.71
C LEU A 211 2.62 -14.34 15.45
N TRP A 212 3.58 -14.47 14.54
CA TRP A 212 4.50 -13.40 14.14
C TRP A 212 4.23 -12.98 12.69
N LEU A 213 4.49 -11.72 12.36
CA LEU A 213 4.39 -11.20 11.00
C LEU A 213 5.76 -10.76 10.51
N LEU A 214 6.11 -11.21 9.31
CA LEU A 214 7.37 -10.91 8.65
C LEU A 214 7.07 -9.91 7.54
N MET A 215 7.28 -8.64 7.84
CA MET A 215 6.96 -7.50 6.99
C MET A 215 8.14 -7.25 6.05
N LEU A 216 7.96 -7.49 4.75
CA LEU A 216 9.03 -7.53 3.76
C LEU A 216 8.94 -6.37 2.76
N ASP A 217 9.95 -5.51 2.79
CA ASP A 217 10.22 -4.56 1.73
C ASP A 217 10.85 -5.30 0.55
N THR A 218 10.08 -5.39 -0.53
CA THR A 218 10.45 -6.05 -1.80
C THR A 218 10.73 -5.04 -2.91
N SER A 219 10.63 -3.75 -2.62
CA SER A 219 10.51 -2.70 -3.61
C SER A 219 11.88 -2.16 -4.03
N LYS A 220 12.06 -1.95 -5.33
CA LYS A 220 13.28 -1.38 -5.90
C LYS A 220 13.08 0.13 -6.07
N TYR A 221 13.81 0.93 -5.29
CA TYR A 221 13.66 2.40 -5.30
C TYR A 221 14.96 3.19 -5.35
N ALA A 222 16.12 2.53 -5.25
CA ALA A 222 17.41 3.20 -5.18
C ALA A 222 17.82 3.89 -6.50
N ASP A 223 17.44 3.32 -7.65
CA ASP A 223 17.76 3.87 -8.98
C ASP A 223 16.59 4.69 -9.59
N ASN A 224 15.44 4.79 -8.93
CA ASN A 224 14.24 5.54 -9.40
C ASN A 224 14.56 6.94 -9.94
N ALA A 225 15.39 7.71 -9.22
CA ALA A 225 15.77 9.07 -9.61
C ALA A 225 16.66 9.14 -10.87
N LYS A 226 17.42 8.08 -11.16
CA LYS A 226 18.30 7.93 -12.33
C LYS A 226 17.54 7.38 -13.54
N LEU A 227 16.56 6.49 -13.30
CA LEU A 227 15.68 5.93 -14.33
C LEU A 227 14.61 6.94 -14.79
N GLY A 228 14.14 7.82 -13.90
CA GLY A 228 13.08 8.79 -14.19
C GLY A 228 11.66 8.24 -14.08
N TYR A 229 11.53 6.99 -13.65
CA TYR A 229 10.30 6.28 -13.30
C TYR A 229 10.54 5.43 -12.04
N PRO A 230 9.50 5.10 -11.26
CA PRO A 230 9.59 4.09 -10.22
C PRO A 230 9.79 2.70 -10.88
N GLU A 231 10.78 1.94 -10.44
CA GLU A 231 10.90 0.53 -10.85
C GLU A 231 9.62 -0.22 -10.44
N THR A 232 9.06 -1.02 -11.34
CA THR A 232 7.80 -1.75 -11.10
C THR A 232 8.05 -3.15 -10.56
N ASP A 233 9.24 -3.70 -10.79
CA ASP A 233 9.66 -5.02 -10.36
C ASP A 233 10.27 -5.03 -8.96
N GLY A 234 10.22 -6.20 -8.30
CA GLY A 234 10.66 -6.39 -6.93
C GLY A 234 11.54 -7.61 -6.73
N GLU A 235 12.38 -7.58 -5.70
CA GLU A 235 13.29 -8.65 -5.33
C GLU A 235 13.55 -8.70 -3.82
N LEU A 236 13.92 -9.87 -3.30
CA LEU A 236 14.47 -10.00 -1.95
C LEU A 236 15.97 -10.22 -2.05
N LYS A 237 16.77 -9.26 -1.56
CA LYS A 237 18.24 -9.34 -1.60
C LYS A 237 18.75 -10.60 -0.89
N PRO A 238 19.88 -11.20 -1.32
CA PRO A 238 20.43 -12.40 -0.69
C PRO A 238 20.70 -12.26 0.82
N SER A 239 21.04 -11.06 1.30
CA SER A 239 21.18 -10.76 2.73
C SER A 239 19.83 -10.72 3.46
N THR A 240 18.81 -10.11 2.85
CA THR A 240 17.42 -10.13 3.34
C THR A 240 16.87 -11.55 3.39
N LEU A 241 17.06 -12.38 2.34
CA LEU A 241 16.70 -13.81 2.34
C LEU A 241 17.38 -14.60 3.48
N LYS A 242 18.65 -14.29 3.78
CA LYS A 242 19.33 -14.87 4.95
C LYS A 242 18.70 -14.39 6.27
N TRP A 243 18.35 -13.11 6.40
CA TRP A 243 17.68 -12.56 7.58
C TRP A 243 16.26 -13.15 7.76
N ILE A 244 15.53 -13.41 6.68
CA ILE A 244 14.25 -14.16 6.68
C ILE A 244 14.46 -15.56 7.27
N ALA A 245 15.49 -16.28 6.82
CA ALA A 245 15.84 -17.60 7.38
C ALA A 245 16.20 -17.52 8.88
N ASP A 246 17.00 -16.52 9.28
CA ASP A 246 17.34 -16.27 10.69
C ASP A 246 16.06 -15.97 11.54
N CYS A 247 15.04 -15.34 10.95
CA CYS A 247 13.74 -15.10 11.59
C CYS A 247 12.88 -16.37 11.68
N GLY A 248 12.84 -17.20 10.63
CA GLY A 248 12.17 -18.50 10.64
C GLY A 248 12.74 -19.45 11.70
N GLU A 249 14.06 -19.51 11.85
CA GLU A 249 14.68 -20.27 12.95
C GLU A 249 14.29 -19.76 14.34
N GLN A 250 14.10 -18.44 14.52
CA GLN A 250 13.64 -17.87 15.79
C GLN A 250 12.17 -18.24 16.06
N ALA A 251 11.32 -18.23 15.03
CA ALA A 251 9.91 -18.60 15.13
C ALA A 251 9.76 -20.08 15.53
N ASN A 252 10.49 -20.99 14.86
CA ASN A 252 10.52 -22.41 15.21
C ASN A 252 11.00 -22.65 16.65
N ARG A 253 12.08 -21.98 17.09
CA ARG A 253 12.56 -22.07 18.49
C ARG A 253 11.56 -21.54 19.52
N ALA A 254 10.66 -20.64 19.13
CA ALA A 254 9.59 -20.11 19.97
C ALA A 254 8.27 -20.91 19.87
N GLY A 255 8.15 -21.86 18.93
CA GLY A 255 6.89 -22.52 18.61
C GLY A 255 5.86 -21.59 17.95
N ALA A 256 6.30 -20.48 17.38
CA ALA A 256 5.47 -19.45 16.76
C ALA A 256 5.33 -19.67 15.26
N ARG A 257 4.13 -19.46 14.71
CA ARG A 257 3.89 -19.38 13.27
C ARG A 257 4.30 -18.00 12.74
N ILE A 258 4.66 -17.94 11.46
CA ILE A 258 5.12 -16.71 10.82
C ILE A 258 4.43 -16.52 9.47
N ILE A 259 3.78 -15.37 9.29
CA ILE A 259 3.11 -14.99 8.03
C ILE A 259 3.99 -13.96 7.31
N PRO A 260 4.49 -14.25 6.10
CA PRO A 260 5.13 -13.25 5.24
C PRO A 260 4.10 -12.26 4.72
N VAL A 261 4.44 -10.97 4.79
CA VAL A 261 3.70 -9.88 4.15
C VAL A 261 4.67 -9.17 3.24
N MET A 262 4.31 -8.99 1.97
CA MET A 262 5.13 -8.33 0.97
C MET A 262 4.26 -7.64 -0.06
N HIS A 263 4.85 -6.75 -0.87
CA HIS A 263 4.09 -6.05 -1.91
C HIS A 263 3.94 -6.91 -3.18
N HIS A 264 5.08 -7.30 -3.77
CA HIS A 264 5.17 -8.16 -4.95
C HIS A 264 4.78 -9.62 -4.66
N ASN A 265 4.31 -10.35 -5.68
CA ASN A 265 3.74 -11.69 -5.51
C ASN A 265 4.81 -12.78 -5.28
N LEU A 266 4.46 -13.84 -4.54
CA LEU A 266 5.30 -15.02 -4.33
C LEU A 266 5.35 -15.93 -5.55
N THR A 267 4.26 -15.93 -6.32
CA THR A 267 3.99 -16.82 -7.46
C THR A 267 3.10 -16.06 -8.44
N ASP A 268 2.96 -16.58 -9.66
CA ASP A 268 2.08 -15.98 -10.65
C ASP A 268 0.59 -16.11 -10.28
N HIS A 269 -0.14 -15.00 -10.40
CA HIS A 269 -1.61 -14.93 -10.27
C HIS A 269 -2.32 -14.70 -11.61
N SER A 270 -1.57 -14.73 -12.71
CA SER A 270 -2.07 -14.58 -14.07
C SER A 270 -1.19 -15.35 -15.06
N ASP A 271 -1.79 -16.00 -16.05
CA ASP A 271 -1.08 -16.65 -17.16
C ASP A 271 -0.51 -15.63 -18.18
N VAL A 272 -0.87 -14.35 -18.04
CA VAL A 272 -0.63 -13.29 -19.05
C VAL A 272 0.01 -12.02 -18.48
N ILE A 273 0.04 -11.85 -17.15
CA ILE A 273 0.63 -10.70 -16.44
C ILE A 273 1.47 -11.24 -15.28
N GLN A 274 2.79 -11.29 -15.47
CA GLN A 274 3.75 -11.92 -14.54
C GLN A 274 4.97 -11.02 -14.34
N ASP A 275 5.62 -10.63 -15.45
CA ASP A 275 6.77 -9.75 -15.48
C ASP A 275 6.52 -8.44 -14.71
N GLY A 276 7.33 -8.19 -13.68
CA GLY A 276 7.23 -7.02 -12.81
C GLY A 276 6.22 -7.15 -11.66
N PHE A 277 5.35 -8.17 -11.65
CA PHE A 277 4.37 -8.38 -10.56
C PHE A 277 4.81 -9.49 -9.59
N THR A 278 5.25 -10.61 -10.13
CA THR A 278 5.89 -11.69 -9.36
C THR A 278 7.34 -11.30 -9.04
N LEU A 279 7.82 -11.64 -7.84
CA LEU A 279 9.22 -11.40 -7.44
C LEU A 279 10.23 -11.94 -8.46
N ASN A 280 11.21 -11.11 -8.84
CA ASN A 280 12.29 -11.49 -9.76
C ASN A 280 13.04 -12.77 -9.33
N ASN A 281 13.17 -12.99 -8.01
CA ASN A 281 13.76 -14.18 -7.42
C ASN A 281 12.76 -14.99 -6.58
N ALA A 282 11.49 -15.06 -7.02
CA ALA A 282 10.41 -15.80 -6.37
C ALA A 282 10.82 -17.22 -5.91
N GLU A 283 11.48 -18.02 -6.74
CA GLU A 283 11.92 -19.36 -6.34
C GLU A 283 12.85 -19.38 -5.10
N GLU A 284 13.68 -18.35 -4.91
CA GLU A 284 14.59 -18.26 -3.76
C GLU A 284 13.78 -17.96 -2.48
N ALA A 285 12.82 -17.05 -2.57
CA ALA A 285 11.87 -16.76 -1.50
C ALA A 285 11.04 -18.01 -1.15
N GLN A 286 10.47 -18.69 -2.15
CA GLN A 286 9.72 -19.93 -2.00
C GLN A 286 10.54 -21.02 -1.30
N ARG A 287 11.82 -21.21 -1.67
CA ARG A 287 12.73 -22.16 -0.99
C ARG A 287 12.87 -21.85 0.50
N VAL A 288 13.06 -20.58 0.86
CA VAL A 288 13.17 -20.17 2.27
C VAL A 288 11.82 -20.33 3.00
N PHE A 289 10.72 -19.91 2.40
CA PHE A 289 9.38 -19.99 3.00
C PHE A 289 8.96 -21.44 3.22
N ALA A 290 9.18 -22.33 2.25
CA ALA A 290 8.93 -23.76 2.39
C ALA A 290 9.76 -24.37 3.52
N LYS A 291 11.06 -24.05 3.62
CA LYS A 291 11.93 -24.57 4.69
C LYS A 291 11.39 -24.28 6.09
N PHE A 292 10.73 -23.14 6.30
CA PHE A 292 10.23 -22.69 7.62
C PHE A 292 8.70 -22.65 7.75
N ASP A 293 7.96 -23.30 6.85
CA ASP A 293 6.49 -23.36 6.85
C ASP A 293 5.81 -21.97 6.87
N MET A 294 6.43 -20.99 6.19
CA MET A 294 5.92 -19.63 6.09
C MET A 294 4.82 -19.54 5.01
N THR A 295 3.58 -19.88 5.38
CA THR A 295 2.41 -19.85 4.49
C THR A 295 1.13 -19.61 5.29
N PRO A 296 0.15 -18.83 4.80
CA PRO A 296 0.15 -18.11 3.52
C PRO A 296 1.08 -16.90 3.53
N SER A 297 1.52 -16.43 2.37
CA SER A 297 1.97 -15.05 2.18
C SER A 297 0.79 -14.14 1.86
N LEU A 298 0.89 -12.87 2.28
CA LEU A 298 -0.06 -11.81 1.97
C LEU A 298 0.60 -10.81 1.03
N SER A 299 0.01 -10.57 -0.14
CA SER A 299 0.56 -9.76 -1.24
C SER A 299 -0.48 -8.80 -1.87
N GLY A 300 -0.02 -7.94 -2.79
CA GLY A 300 -0.81 -6.89 -3.45
C GLY A 300 -0.34 -6.68 -4.89
N HIS A 301 -0.10 -5.42 -5.30
CA HIS A 301 0.59 -4.99 -6.53
C HIS A 301 -0.13 -5.27 -7.86
N ILE A 302 -0.55 -6.52 -8.10
CA ILE A 302 -1.35 -6.90 -9.29
C ILE A 302 -2.83 -6.51 -9.18
N HIS A 303 -3.25 -5.91 -8.06
CA HIS A 303 -4.58 -5.35 -7.75
C HIS A 303 -5.79 -6.30 -7.78
N ILE A 304 -5.66 -7.50 -8.35
CA ILE A 304 -6.75 -8.49 -8.44
C ILE A 304 -6.95 -9.24 -7.12
N GLN A 305 -8.19 -9.58 -6.77
CA GLN A 305 -8.45 -10.52 -5.69
C GLN A 305 -8.18 -11.95 -6.17
N HIS A 306 -7.06 -12.56 -5.74
CA HIS A 306 -6.66 -13.87 -6.24
C HIS A 306 -5.88 -14.68 -5.19
N ILE A 307 -6.15 -15.99 -5.13
CA ILE A 307 -5.46 -16.92 -4.24
C ILE A 307 -4.75 -17.98 -5.07
N ALA A 308 -3.43 -17.86 -5.15
CA ALA A 308 -2.57 -18.80 -5.86
C ALA A 308 -1.85 -19.75 -4.89
N ARG A 309 -1.24 -20.80 -5.44
CA ARG A 309 -0.40 -21.73 -4.69
C ARG A 309 0.71 -22.32 -5.54
N VAL A 310 1.86 -22.53 -4.93
CA VAL A 310 3.03 -23.16 -5.54
C VAL A 310 3.49 -24.34 -4.69
N LYS A 311 3.99 -25.39 -5.33
CA LYS A 311 4.59 -26.55 -4.66
C LYS A 311 6.10 -26.40 -4.63
N GLN A 312 6.66 -26.27 -3.43
CA GLN A 312 8.10 -26.16 -3.22
C GLN A 312 8.57 -27.19 -2.20
N GLU A 313 9.57 -28.01 -2.55
CA GLU A 313 10.17 -29.03 -1.69
C GLU A 313 9.17 -29.99 -1.02
N GLY A 314 8.06 -30.30 -1.71
CA GLY A 314 7.00 -31.19 -1.23
C GLY A 314 5.95 -30.49 -0.34
N LYS A 315 6.16 -29.23 0.04
CA LYS A 315 5.19 -28.38 0.72
C LYS A 315 4.37 -27.57 -0.29
N THR A 316 3.20 -27.09 0.13
CA THR A 316 2.37 -26.17 -0.65
C THR A 316 2.40 -24.82 0.04
N LEU A 317 2.88 -23.80 -0.67
CA LEU A 317 2.80 -22.40 -0.23
C LEU A 317 1.59 -21.78 -0.89
N TYR A 318 0.79 -21.05 -0.11
CA TYR A 318 -0.32 -20.24 -0.60
C TYR A 318 0.12 -18.77 -0.62
N ASP A 319 -0.31 -18.05 -1.65
CA ASP A 319 -0.12 -16.62 -1.77
C ASP A 319 -1.50 -15.98 -1.96
N ILE A 320 -1.83 -15.03 -1.10
CA ILE A 320 -3.13 -14.36 -1.08
C ILE A 320 -2.89 -12.91 -1.52
N VAL A 321 -3.20 -12.62 -2.78
CA VAL A 321 -3.29 -11.24 -3.25
C VAL A 321 -4.66 -10.72 -2.84
N THR A 322 -4.66 -9.71 -1.98
CA THR A 322 -5.89 -8.99 -1.65
C THR A 322 -6.16 -7.96 -2.74
N GLY A 323 -7.40 -7.90 -3.25
CA GLY A 323 -7.76 -6.92 -4.27
C GLY A 323 -7.50 -5.49 -3.80
N ALA A 324 -7.00 -4.64 -4.69
CA ALA A 324 -6.57 -3.28 -4.35
C ALA A 324 -7.69 -2.47 -3.69
N GLN A 325 -7.34 -1.72 -2.64
CA GLN A 325 -8.32 -0.89 -1.94
C GLN A 325 -8.81 0.27 -2.83
N SER A 326 -7.91 0.83 -3.66
CA SER A 326 -8.20 1.93 -4.59
C SER A 326 -8.98 1.57 -5.87
N VAL A 327 -9.22 0.28 -6.15
CA VAL A 327 -9.87 -0.21 -7.37
C VAL A 327 -11.12 -1.01 -7.02
N SER A 328 -12.17 -0.96 -7.84
CA SER A 328 -13.40 -1.76 -7.64
C SER A 328 -13.10 -3.25 -7.45
N PRO A 329 -13.65 -3.95 -6.43
CA PRO A 329 -14.71 -3.51 -5.51
C PRO A 329 -14.20 -3.02 -4.14
N ASN A 330 -13.00 -2.41 -4.09
CA ASN A 330 -12.40 -1.72 -2.95
C ASN A 330 -12.20 -2.63 -1.73
N ARG A 331 -11.39 -3.68 -1.95
CA ARG A 331 -11.30 -4.81 -1.02
C ARG A 331 -10.33 -4.61 0.13
N TYR A 332 -10.55 -5.43 1.15
CA TYR A 332 -9.59 -5.79 2.20
C TYR A 332 -9.86 -7.25 2.59
N GLY A 333 -8.85 -7.96 3.09
CA GLY A 333 -9.02 -9.29 3.66
C GLY A 333 -9.25 -9.20 5.16
N LEU A 334 -10.23 -9.93 5.69
CA LEU A 334 -10.29 -10.25 7.12
C LEU A 334 -9.78 -11.68 7.32
N MET A 335 -8.95 -11.86 8.33
CA MET A 335 -8.34 -13.14 8.67
C MET A 335 -8.56 -13.46 10.14
N HIS A 336 -8.80 -14.73 10.43
CA HIS A 336 -8.94 -15.24 11.78
C HIS A 336 -7.96 -16.39 11.98
N TYR A 337 -7.05 -16.22 12.93
CA TYR A 337 -6.27 -17.32 13.47
C TYR A 337 -7.01 -17.91 14.69
N ASP A 338 -7.50 -19.13 14.56
CA ASP A 338 -8.07 -19.92 15.66
C ASP A 338 -6.94 -20.69 16.37
N ALA A 339 -6.73 -20.40 17.65
CA ALA A 339 -5.64 -20.96 18.44
C ALA A 339 -5.83 -22.44 18.79
N ASP A 340 -7.06 -22.82 19.13
CA ASP A 340 -7.40 -24.15 19.62
C ASP A 340 -7.53 -25.16 18.46
N ALA A 341 -8.24 -24.78 17.39
CA ALA A 341 -8.37 -25.58 16.18
C ALA A 341 -7.09 -25.54 15.32
N ARG A 342 -6.21 -24.57 15.55
CA ARG A 342 -4.98 -24.31 14.76
C ARG A 342 -5.30 -24.09 13.30
N LYS A 343 -6.23 -23.17 13.04
CA LYS A 343 -6.70 -22.83 11.69
C LYS A 343 -6.41 -21.38 11.36
N PHE A 344 -6.27 -21.13 10.08
CA PHE A 344 -6.21 -19.79 9.52
C PHE A 344 -7.30 -19.68 8.47
N ASP A 345 -8.26 -18.81 8.72
CA ASP A 345 -9.35 -18.49 7.80
C ASP A 345 -9.14 -17.09 7.22
N TYR A 346 -9.31 -16.94 5.91
CA TYR A 346 -9.30 -15.67 5.17
C TYR A 346 -10.66 -15.46 4.48
N GLU A 347 -11.17 -14.23 4.51
CA GLU A 347 -12.36 -13.76 3.81
C GLU A 347 -12.12 -12.39 3.15
N ALA A 348 -12.34 -12.29 1.83
CA ALA A 348 -12.25 -11.05 1.08
C ALA A 348 -13.52 -10.20 1.24
N ARG A 349 -13.39 -9.08 1.94
CA ARG A 349 -14.45 -8.09 2.19
C ARG A 349 -14.31 -6.87 1.29
N THR A 350 -15.22 -5.90 1.44
CA THR A 350 -15.27 -4.64 0.68
C THR A 350 -15.52 -3.47 1.63
N THR A 351 -14.89 -2.32 1.37
CA THR A 351 -15.13 -1.08 2.13
C THR A 351 -16.56 -0.56 1.88
N ASP A 352 -17.37 -0.36 2.93
CA ASP A 352 -18.74 0.15 2.82
C ASP A 352 -18.78 1.70 2.83
N VAL A 353 -18.30 2.27 1.72
CA VAL A 353 -18.30 3.72 1.47
C VAL A 353 -19.72 4.30 1.51
N GLU A 354 -20.74 3.52 1.13
CA GLU A 354 -22.13 3.98 1.17
C GLU A 354 -22.64 4.15 2.61
N ALA A 355 -22.36 3.19 3.50
CA ALA A 355 -22.70 3.31 4.91
C ALA A 355 -21.90 4.41 5.60
N TRP A 356 -20.63 4.61 5.22
CA TRP A 356 -19.84 5.75 5.66
C TRP A 356 -20.47 7.08 5.21
N ALA A 357 -20.75 7.24 3.91
CA ALA A 357 -21.32 8.46 3.33
C ALA A 357 -22.67 8.84 3.96
N LYS A 358 -23.55 7.85 4.19
CA LYS A 358 -24.83 8.02 4.89
C LYS A 358 -24.65 8.47 6.35
N ARG A 359 -23.61 7.99 7.03
CA ARG A 359 -23.31 8.31 8.45
C ARG A 359 -22.61 9.66 8.62
N THR A 360 -21.75 10.06 7.69
CA THR A 360 -21.09 11.37 7.67
C THR A 360 -21.98 12.49 7.12
N GLY A 361 -23.11 12.14 6.50
CA GLY A 361 -24.10 13.09 5.96
C GLY A 361 -23.75 13.61 4.57
N SER A 362 -22.92 12.89 3.82
CA SER A 362 -22.59 13.23 2.44
C SER A 362 -23.85 13.37 1.57
N GLN A 363 -23.79 14.31 0.62
CA GLN A 363 -24.85 14.57 -0.36
C GLN A 363 -24.37 14.23 -1.80
N ASP A 364 -23.20 13.60 -1.94
CA ASP A 364 -22.71 13.14 -3.25
C ASP A 364 -23.38 11.80 -3.60
N GLU A 365 -24.17 11.80 -4.68
CA GLU A 365 -24.87 10.61 -5.18
C GLU A 365 -23.91 9.47 -5.57
N ASN A 366 -22.68 9.76 -5.98
CA ASN A 366 -21.69 8.71 -6.25
C ASN A 366 -21.25 8.05 -4.94
N LEU A 367 -21.00 8.82 -3.87
CA LEU A 367 -20.63 8.25 -2.56
C LEU A 367 -21.82 7.51 -1.90
N LEU A 368 -23.06 7.98 -2.11
CA LEU A 368 -24.26 7.33 -1.57
C LEU A 368 -24.64 6.02 -2.30
N ASN A 369 -24.14 5.84 -3.53
CA ASN A 369 -24.32 4.65 -4.40
C ASN A 369 -22.96 4.07 -4.84
N PHE A 370 -21.95 4.17 -3.98
CA PHE A 370 -20.54 3.99 -4.33
C PHE A 370 -20.21 2.63 -4.94
N ARG A 371 -20.90 1.56 -4.54
CA ARG A 371 -20.63 0.23 -5.10
C ARG A 371 -20.91 0.17 -6.60
N GLN A 372 -22.00 0.81 -7.04
CA GLN A 372 -22.36 0.87 -8.46
C GLN A 372 -21.45 1.83 -9.22
N TYR A 373 -21.20 3.02 -8.65
CA TYR A 373 -20.25 3.99 -9.22
C TYR A 373 -18.85 3.40 -9.42
N SER A 374 -18.30 2.77 -8.38
CA SER A 374 -16.99 2.12 -8.33
C SER A 374 -16.86 1.07 -9.44
N ARG A 375 -17.85 0.17 -9.53
CA ARG A 375 -17.94 -0.85 -10.58
C ARG A 375 -17.97 -0.23 -11.97
N ASP A 376 -18.84 0.75 -12.21
CA ASP A 376 -19.05 1.29 -13.56
C ASP A 376 -17.91 2.21 -14.02
N PHE A 377 -17.23 2.89 -13.09
CA PHE A 377 -15.98 3.60 -13.36
C PHE A 377 -14.91 2.63 -13.87
N PHE A 378 -14.70 1.51 -13.15
CA PHE A 378 -13.70 0.50 -13.52
C PHE A 378 -14.07 -0.26 -14.81
N ALA A 379 -15.33 -0.67 -14.96
CA ALA A 379 -15.85 -1.25 -16.20
C ALA A 379 -15.67 -0.30 -17.39
N GLY A 380 -15.90 1.00 -17.18
CA GLY A 380 -15.66 2.05 -18.16
C GLY A 380 -14.20 2.16 -18.60
N PHE A 381 -13.23 1.92 -17.72
CA PHE A 381 -11.82 1.85 -18.09
C PHE A 381 -11.52 0.65 -18.99
N GLY A 382 -11.92 -0.56 -18.56
CA GLY A 382 -11.73 -1.79 -19.35
C GLY A 382 -12.40 -1.72 -20.74
N TYR A 383 -13.61 -1.15 -20.80
CA TYR A 383 -14.32 -0.86 -22.05
C TYR A 383 -13.53 0.09 -22.95
N LYS A 384 -13.11 1.26 -22.43
CA LYS A 384 -12.38 2.27 -23.22
C LYS A 384 -11.07 1.72 -23.79
N MET A 385 -10.34 0.93 -23.00
CA MET A 385 -9.08 0.31 -23.42
C MET A 385 -9.28 -0.68 -24.58
N ALA A 386 -10.25 -1.60 -24.46
CA ALA A 386 -10.59 -2.51 -25.55
C ALA A 386 -11.13 -1.79 -26.78
N PHE A 387 -12.10 -0.88 -26.60
CA PHE A 387 -12.71 -0.12 -27.70
C PHE A 387 -11.67 0.67 -28.49
N LYS A 388 -10.78 1.41 -27.81
CA LYS A 388 -9.73 2.23 -28.45
C LYS A 388 -8.76 1.38 -29.29
N ARG A 389 -8.47 0.14 -28.85
CA ARG A 389 -7.61 -0.80 -29.59
C ARG A 389 -8.34 -1.42 -30.78
N LEU A 390 -9.59 -1.83 -30.60
CA LEU A 390 -10.39 -2.55 -31.59
C LEU A 390 -11.01 -1.65 -32.67
N ILE A 391 -11.36 -0.39 -32.37
CA ILE A 391 -11.99 0.51 -33.34
C ILE A 391 -11.04 1.00 -34.45
N ALA A 392 -9.73 0.73 -34.29
CA ALA A 392 -8.71 0.97 -35.31
C ALA A 392 -8.51 -0.23 -36.26
N ASP A 393 -9.25 -1.33 -36.06
CA ASP A 393 -9.20 -2.55 -36.86
C ASP A 393 -10.46 -2.67 -37.73
N ASP A 394 -10.29 -2.54 -39.05
CA ASP A 394 -11.37 -2.62 -40.04
C ASP A 394 -12.04 -4.01 -40.13
N THR A 395 -11.51 -5.03 -39.44
CA THR A 395 -12.06 -6.39 -39.38
C THR A 395 -13.43 -6.44 -38.68
N TYR A 396 -13.68 -5.52 -37.74
CA TYR A 396 -14.88 -5.54 -36.89
C TYR A 396 -15.80 -4.35 -37.17
N THR A 397 -17.10 -4.60 -37.31
CA THR A 397 -18.09 -3.52 -37.30
C THR A 397 -18.12 -2.84 -35.94
N THR A 398 -18.51 -1.56 -35.87
CA THR A 398 -18.62 -0.80 -34.61
C THR A 398 -19.44 -1.56 -33.55
N ARG A 399 -20.54 -2.22 -33.93
CA ARG A 399 -21.33 -3.06 -33.01
C ARG A 399 -20.50 -4.21 -32.41
N GLN A 400 -19.71 -4.90 -33.21
CA GLN A 400 -18.85 -6.00 -32.75
C GLN A 400 -17.75 -5.47 -31.82
N VAL A 401 -17.13 -4.34 -32.17
CA VAL A 401 -16.15 -3.64 -31.32
C VAL A 401 -16.75 -3.30 -29.96
N GLU A 402 -17.94 -2.70 -29.92
CA GLU A 402 -18.62 -2.40 -28.66
C GLU A 402 -18.99 -3.67 -27.87
N ALA A 403 -19.40 -4.76 -28.54
CA ALA A 403 -19.73 -6.02 -27.89
C ALA A 403 -18.48 -6.65 -27.24
N MET A 404 -17.36 -6.72 -27.97
CA MET A 404 -16.08 -7.20 -27.46
C MET A 404 -15.55 -6.33 -26.31
N ALA A 405 -15.70 -5.01 -26.41
CA ALA A 405 -15.31 -4.07 -25.36
C ALA A 405 -16.18 -4.19 -24.10
N ARG A 406 -17.49 -4.43 -24.23
CA ARG A 406 -18.38 -4.74 -23.10
C ARG A 406 -17.96 -6.05 -22.41
N THR A 407 -17.71 -7.11 -23.17
CA THR A 407 -17.19 -8.37 -22.60
C THR A 407 -15.85 -8.17 -21.89
N MET A 408 -14.92 -7.37 -22.44
CA MET A 408 -13.65 -7.06 -21.75
C MET A 408 -13.89 -6.33 -20.42
N ALA A 409 -14.86 -5.41 -20.37
CA ALA A 409 -15.21 -4.71 -19.13
C ALA A 409 -15.74 -5.68 -18.06
N ASP A 410 -16.66 -6.58 -18.42
CA ASP A 410 -17.21 -7.57 -17.48
C ASP A 410 -16.16 -8.61 -17.04
N VAL A 411 -15.25 -9.01 -17.94
CA VAL A 411 -14.08 -9.86 -17.61
C VAL A 411 -13.16 -9.15 -16.61
N ASN A 412 -12.78 -7.90 -16.85
CA ASN A 412 -11.92 -7.14 -15.93
C ASN A 412 -12.58 -6.96 -14.56
N VAL A 413 -13.86 -6.56 -14.52
CA VAL A 413 -14.61 -6.40 -13.26
C VAL A 413 -14.63 -7.71 -12.46
N SER A 414 -14.93 -8.84 -13.10
CA SER A 414 -14.99 -10.13 -12.41
C SER A 414 -13.62 -10.64 -11.95
N TYR A 415 -12.55 -10.40 -12.72
CA TYR A 415 -11.18 -10.79 -12.36
C TYR A 415 -10.64 -9.99 -11.18
N PHE A 416 -10.78 -8.65 -11.21
CA PHE A 416 -10.36 -7.79 -10.10
C PHE A 416 -11.19 -8.06 -8.83
N ALA A 417 -12.48 -8.36 -8.99
CA ALA A 417 -13.34 -8.75 -7.89
C ALA A 417 -13.06 -10.17 -7.34
N GLY A 418 -12.33 -11.04 -8.06
CA GLY A 418 -12.15 -12.45 -7.70
C GLY A 418 -13.41 -13.30 -7.89
N THR A 419 -14.36 -12.84 -8.71
CA THR A 419 -15.67 -13.46 -8.97
C THR A 419 -15.76 -14.14 -10.34
N GLN A 420 -14.64 -14.30 -11.06
CA GLN A 420 -14.62 -14.76 -12.46
C GLN A 420 -15.32 -16.11 -12.72
N GLU A 421 -15.39 -17.03 -11.76
CA GLU A 421 -16.17 -18.28 -11.88
C GLU A 421 -17.69 -18.04 -11.71
N GLN A 422 -18.09 -17.07 -10.89
CA GLN A 422 -19.50 -16.70 -10.65
C GLN A 422 -20.09 -15.99 -11.89
N ASP A 423 -19.31 -15.10 -12.50
CA ASP A 423 -19.70 -14.33 -13.70
C ASP A 423 -19.51 -15.13 -15.02
N ARG A 424 -18.81 -16.28 -14.94
CA ARG A 424 -18.33 -17.07 -16.08
C ARG A 424 -19.40 -17.40 -17.11
N GLU A 425 -20.54 -17.94 -16.69
CA GLU A 425 -21.60 -18.39 -17.61
C GLU A 425 -22.14 -17.21 -18.45
N ALA A 426 -22.37 -16.06 -17.81
CA ALA A 426 -22.86 -14.86 -18.48
C ALA A 426 -21.83 -14.30 -19.47
N ILE A 427 -20.56 -14.27 -19.08
CA ILE A 427 -19.46 -13.82 -19.95
C ILE A 427 -19.33 -14.74 -21.18
N LEU A 428 -19.28 -16.06 -21.00
CA LEU A 428 -19.19 -17.03 -22.11
C LEU A 428 -20.42 -16.98 -23.05
N ALA A 429 -21.60 -16.67 -22.51
CA ALA A 429 -22.82 -16.51 -23.30
C ALA A 429 -22.83 -15.24 -24.17
N SER A 430 -22.02 -14.22 -23.85
CA SER A 430 -22.03 -12.91 -24.50
C SER A 430 -21.67 -12.94 -26.01
N GLU A 431 -22.15 -11.94 -26.76
CA GLU A 431 -21.78 -11.74 -28.17
C GLU A 431 -20.28 -11.43 -28.30
N GLY A 432 -19.73 -10.60 -27.40
CA GLY A 432 -18.33 -10.20 -27.41
C GLY A 432 -17.36 -11.34 -27.11
N TYR A 433 -17.69 -12.28 -26.21
CA TYR A 433 -16.80 -13.43 -25.94
C TYR A 433 -16.66 -14.32 -27.17
N LYS A 434 -17.76 -14.62 -27.87
CA LYS A 434 -17.76 -15.41 -29.11
C LYS A 434 -16.96 -14.73 -30.23
N LEU A 435 -16.91 -13.40 -30.24
CA LEU A 435 -16.05 -12.62 -31.15
C LEU A 435 -14.57 -12.64 -30.72
N TRP A 436 -14.27 -12.61 -29.42
CA TRP A 436 -12.91 -12.79 -28.91
C TRP A 436 -12.32 -14.15 -29.26
N GLN A 437 -13.09 -15.24 -29.15
CA GLN A 437 -12.66 -16.58 -29.58
C GLN A 437 -12.30 -16.65 -31.08
N GLN A 438 -12.93 -15.80 -31.90
CA GLN A 438 -12.70 -15.69 -33.35
C GLN A 438 -11.58 -14.69 -33.71
N ALA A 439 -11.06 -13.92 -32.75
CA ALA A 439 -9.91 -13.05 -32.97
C ALA A 439 -8.63 -13.85 -33.21
N GLU A 440 -7.63 -13.23 -33.82
CA GLU A 440 -6.35 -13.87 -34.15
C GLU A 440 -5.62 -14.42 -32.92
N ASP A 441 -4.98 -15.59 -33.07
CA ASP A 441 -4.28 -16.33 -31.99
C ASP A 441 -2.96 -15.68 -31.53
N GLY A 442 -2.67 -14.44 -31.96
CA GLY A 442 -1.60 -13.60 -31.42
C GLY A 442 -2.11 -12.35 -30.68
N ASN A 443 -3.43 -12.20 -30.52
CA ASN A 443 -4.02 -11.03 -29.89
C ASN A 443 -3.98 -11.16 -28.36
N PHE A 444 -3.09 -10.40 -27.71
CA PHE A 444 -3.00 -10.32 -26.25
C PHE A 444 -4.37 -10.18 -25.56
N ALA A 445 -5.28 -9.37 -26.10
CA ALA A 445 -6.59 -9.16 -25.48
C ALA A 445 -7.52 -10.38 -25.59
N LYS A 446 -7.35 -11.23 -26.62
CA LYS A 446 -7.98 -12.55 -26.69
C LYS A 446 -7.42 -13.45 -25.60
N HIS A 447 -6.09 -13.61 -25.54
CA HIS A 447 -5.45 -14.47 -24.54
C HIS A 447 -5.81 -14.08 -23.11
N TYR A 448 -5.85 -12.77 -22.82
CA TYR A 448 -6.27 -12.24 -21.52
C TYR A 448 -7.71 -12.60 -21.17
N VAL A 449 -8.65 -12.45 -22.11
CA VAL A 449 -10.05 -12.87 -21.91
C VAL A 449 -10.18 -14.39 -21.73
N GLU A 450 -9.44 -15.17 -22.53
CA GLU A 450 -9.48 -16.63 -22.47
C GLU A 450 -8.76 -17.21 -21.25
N SER A 451 -7.71 -16.58 -20.72
CA SER A 451 -7.03 -17.03 -19.49
C SER A 451 -7.89 -16.85 -18.24
N ILE A 452 -8.74 -15.82 -18.19
CA ILE A 452 -9.57 -15.51 -17.02
C ILE A 452 -10.83 -16.37 -16.95
N VAL A 453 -11.57 -16.53 -18.06
CA VAL A 453 -12.86 -17.24 -18.08
C VAL A 453 -12.90 -18.47 -18.99
N GLY A 454 -11.90 -18.69 -19.84
CA GLY A 454 -11.91 -19.78 -20.83
C GLY A 454 -11.83 -21.17 -20.20
N GLN A 455 -11.10 -21.32 -19.09
CA GLN A 455 -11.00 -22.56 -18.32
C GLN A 455 -12.04 -22.57 -17.18
N SER A 456 -12.43 -23.76 -16.71
CA SER A 456 -13.46 -23.96 -15.67
C SER A 456 -12.85 -24.55 -14.39
N GLY A 457 -13.37 -24.14 -13.23
CA GLY A 457 -12.92 -24.68 -11.94
C GLY A 457 -11.76 -23.88 -11.36
N ALA A 458 -11.83 -22.55 -11.45
CA ALA A 458 -10.95 -21.69 -10.68
C ALA A 458 -11.11 -21.97 -9.17
N GLN A 459 -10.06 -21.73 -8.39
CA GLN A 459 -10.17 -21.78 -6.93
C GLN A 459 -11.08 -20.66 -6.44
N ASP A 460 -11.69 -20.84 -5.26
CA ASP A 460 -12.33 -19.72 -4.56
C ASP A 460 -11.24 -18.70 -4.21
N ASN A 461 -11.37 -17.50 -4.76
CA ASN A 461 -10.47 -16.37 -4.53
C ASN A 461 -10.95 -15.47 -3.39
N LEU A 462 -12.17 -15.70 -2.87
CA LEU A 462 -12.81 -14.90 -1.83
C LEU A 462 -12.63 -15.49 -0.43
N SER A 463 -12.38 -16.81 -0.32
CA SER A 463 -12.15 -17.45 0.97
C SER A 463 -11.06 -18.52 0.92
N LEU A 464 -10.36 -18.70 2.04
CA LEU A 464 -9.38 -19.78 2.22
C LEU A 464 -9.31 -20.20 3.69
N THR A 465 -9.56 -21.48 3.96
CA THR A 465 -9.28 -22.13 5.24
C THR A 465 -8.04 -23.00 5.12
N LEU A 466 -7.06 -22.80 5.99
CA LEU A 466 -5.85 -23.60 6.10
C LEU A 466 -5.72 -24.25 7.48
N ASP A 467 -5.24 -25.49 7.51
CA ASP A 467 -4.61 -26.03 8.71
C ASP A 467 -3.31 -25.24 8.96
N PHE A 468 -3.19 -24.61 10.13
CA PHE A 468 -2.10 -23.72 10.50
C PHE A 468 -1.43 -24.18 11.81
N PRO A 469 -0.77 -25.35 11.80
CA PRO A 469 -0.15 -25.94 12.99
C PRO A 469 1.06 -25.11 13.47
N LYS A 470 1.40 -25.23 14.76
CA LYS A 470 2.68 -24.72 15.29
C LYS A 470 3.85 -25.44 14.57
N PRO A 471 5.00 -24.78 14.33
CA PRO A 471 6.13 -25.41 13.66
C PRO A 471 6.60 -26.65 14.43
N THR A 472 7.09 -27.66 13.70
CA THR A 472 7.74 -28.82 14.34
C THR A 472 9.19 -28.43 14.70
N PRO A 473 9.65 -28.63 15.95
CA PRO A 473 11.01 -28.27 16.39
C PRO A 473 12.15 -29.00 15.66
#